data_AF-A0A952WXY5-F1
#
_entry.id   AF-A0A952WXY5-F1
#
_cell.length_a   1.000
_cell.length_b   1.000
_cell.length_c   1.000
_cell.angle_alpha   90.00
_cell.angle_beta   90.00
_cell.angle_gamma   90.00
#
_symmetry.space_group_name_H-M   'P 1'
#
loop_
_entity.id
_entity.type
_entity.pdbx_description
1 polymer ?
#
loop_
_entity_poly.entity_id
_entity_poly.type
_entity_poly.pdbx_seq_one_letter_code
_entity_poly.pdbx_strand_id
1 'polypeptide(L)'
;MPAFPHTTFDREGRAGTAREYRLKSELRRAALWGSGGALLLAVVFLLTPNLRPQQGPLERAFGVGMFAALAVGLLVPLRTVLRVDDEGVWRRGIRNWRLWPWEAFAAGRIEFGTGRLSYRNPDEPIGRRTIDLSALDDADAEHIHSLIRRIWTPPPAAPLSDELEIRLPWPDRRRVTLAREGFTVTGPNATATCVWDDVQRLRFWRLEADRPDFREMELMLPDQSIRILVDPSKQTWSGGDSASVSALLLEHVDASRIEDFALKGPPGSREELLAREDRLERHWRERATLTFWAPRMGWMLTLAPLVLLTWPQSVAMSAITSLQALMVHAICWDQRRKYEAALQELHVERQAFEWDVAGRHDPA
;
A
#
# COMPACT_ATOMS: atom_id res chain seq x y z
N MET A 1 16.44 16.70 28.17
CA MET A 1 15.10 16.46 27.60
C MET A 1 14.43 17.80 27.42
N PRO A 2 14.25 18.29 26.18
CA PRO A 2 13.51 19.52 25.96
C PRO A 2 12.04 19.29 26.30
N ALA A 3 11.46 20.19 27.10
CA ALA A 3 10.04 20.20 27.38
C ALA A 3 9.26 20.36 26.06
N PHE A 4 8.33 19.44 25.81
CA PHE A 4 7.55 19.38 24.58
C PHE A 4 6.79 20.70 24.34
N PRO A 5 6.87 21.29 23.14
CA PRO A 5 6.05 22.45 22.81
C PRO A 5 4.60 21.99 22.65
N HIS A 6 3.78 22.45 23.59
CA HIS A 6 2.34 22.33 23.66
C HIS A 6 1.68 22.37 22.27
N THR A 7 1.20 21.21 21.80
CA THR A 7 -0.09 21.12 21.11
C THR A 7 -1.02 22.06 21.85
N THR A 8 -1.55 23.09 21.20
CA THR A 8 -2.35 24.18 21.81
C THR A 8 -3.16 23.67 23.00
N PHE A 9 -2.56 23.78 24.18
CA PHE A 9 -3.27 23.68 25.43
C PHE A 9 -4.11 24.95 25.43
N ASP A 10 -5.41 24.79 25.64
CA ASP A 10 -6.20 25.96 26.01
C ASP A 10 -5.49 26.62 27.20
N ARG A 11 -5.55 27.95 27.31
CA ARG A 11 -4.76 28.78 28.25
C ARG A 11 -4.92 28.34 29.72
N GLU A 12 -5.88 27.46 29.99
CA GLU A 12 -6.26 26.86 31.27
C GLU A 12 -5.64 25.48 31.58
N GLY A 13 -4.77 24.91 30.74
CA GLY A 13 -4.09 23.65 31.06
C GLY A 13 -5.01 22.42 31.13
N ARG A 14 -6.20 22.49 30.52
CA ARG A 14 -7.09 21.33 30.38
C ARG A 14 -6.66 20.46 29.21
N ALA A 15 -6.60 19.15 29.46
CA ALA A 15 -6.37 18.11 28.47
C ALA A 15 -7.14 18.41 27.18
N GLY A 16 -6.44 18.50 26.05
CA GLY A 16 -7.09 18.69 24.76
C GLY A 16 -8.13 17.59 24.59
N THR A 17 -9.39 17.97 24.35
CA THR A 17 -10.49 17.00 24.18
C THR A 17 -10.07 15.96 23.16
N ALA A 18 -10.04 14.69 23.58
CA ALA A 18 -9.65 13.57 22.72
C ALA A 18 -10.39 13.67 21.37
N ARG A 19 -9.63 13.74 20.27
CA ARG A 19 -10.22 13.89 18.93
C ARG A 19 -10.40 12.54 18.28
N GLU A 20 -11.61 12.26 17.82
CA GLU A 20 -11.93 11.05 17.08
C GLU A 20 -11.86 11.27 15.56
N TYR A 21 -11.32 10.28 14.87
CA TYR A 21 -11.12 10.23 13.44
C TYR A 21 -11.74 8.95 12.90
N ARG A 22 -12.52 9.09 11.83
CA ARG A 22 -13.27 7.97 11.23
C ARG A 22 -12.76 7.70 9.83
N LEU A 23 -13.08 6.50 9.33
CA LEU A 23 -12.76 6.12 7.95
C LEU A 23 -13.29 7.12 6.92
N LYS A 24 -12.58 7.26 5.80
CA LYS A 24 -13.01 8.03 4.63
C LYS A 24 -14.46 7.72 4.28
N SER A 25 -15.22 8.74 3.87
CA SER A 25 -16.64 8.57 3.51
C SER A 25 -16.85 7.51 2.43
N GLU A 26 -15.90 7.38 1.49
CA GLU A 26 -15.89 6.39 0.42
C GLU A 26 -15.81 4.95 0.94
N LEU A 27 -14.88 4.68 1.85
CA LEU A 27 -14.73 3.35 2.47
C LEU A 27 -15.96 2.97 3.30
N ARG A 28 -16.56 3.96 3.99
CA ARG A 28 -17.80 3.74 4.73
C ARG A 28 -18.97 3.38 3.81
N ARG A 29 -19.13 4.10 2.69
CA ARG A 29 -20.14 3.77 1.68
C ARG A 29 -19.88 2.39 1.07
N ALA A 30 -18.63 2.08 0.71
CA ALA A 30 -18.27 0.79 0.14
C ALA A 30 -18.61 -0.38 1.10
N ALA A 31 -18.29 -0.23 2.38
CA ALA A 31 -18.67 -1.20 3.42
C ALA A 31 -20.19 -1.38 3.53
N LEU A 32 -20.97 -0.29 3.54
CA LEU A 32 -22.44 -0.35 3.61
C LEU A 32 -23.05 -1.01 2.37
N TRP A 33 -22.65 -0.59 1.17
CA TRP A 33 -23.15 -1.17 -0.09
C TRP A 33 -22.76 -2.63 -0.23
N GLY A 34 -21.51 -2.98 0.08
CA GLY A 34 -21.05 -4.37 0.07
C GLY A 34 -21.83 -5.25 1.04
N SER A 35 -22.10 -4.74 2.25
CA SER A 35 -22.92 -5.46 3.25
C SER A 35 -24.36 -5.64 2.78
N GLY A 36 -24.98 -4.59 2.22
CA GLY A 36 -26.32 -4.67 1.64
C GLY A 36 -26.41 -5.66 0.48
N GLY A 37 -25.42 -5.66 -0.41
CA GLY A 37 -25.31 -6.63 -1.52
C GLY A 37 -25.15 -8.07 -1.03
N ALA A 38 -24.30 -8.30 -0.02
CA ALA A 38 -24.14 -9.62 0.58
C ALA A 38 -25.45 -10.12 1.23
N LEU A 39 -26.18 -9.27 1.95
CA LEU A 39 -27.49 -9.63 2.50
C LEU A 39 -28.52 -9.93 1.41
N LEU A 40 -28.53 -9.17 0.32
CA LEU A 40 -29.41 -9.45 -0.82
C LEU A 40 -29.13 -10.84 -1.41
N LEU A 41 -27.85 -11.23 -1.55
CA LEU A 41 -27.47 -12.57 -2.00
C LEU A 41 -27.92 -13.67 -1.02
N ALA A 42 -27.83 -13.42 0.30
CA ALA A 42 -28.37 -14.33 1.31
C ALA A 42 -29.88 -14.54 1.14
N VAL A 43 -30.63 -13.46 0.87
CA VAL A 43 -32.08 -13.53 0.59
C VAL A 43 -32.36 -14.31 -0.69
N VAL A 44 -31.59 -14.09 -1.76
CA VAL A 44 -31.72 -14.87 -3.01
C VAL A 44 -31.52 -16.36 -2.72
N PHE A 45 -30.50 -16.74 -1.94
CA PHE A 45 -30.27 -18.13 -1.53
C PHE A 45 -31.44 -18.73 -0.73
N LEU A 46 -32.05 -17.95 0.16
CA LEU A 46 -33.26 -18.38 0.89
C LEU A 46 -34.46 -18.63 -0.03
N LEU A 47 -34.60 -17.83 -1.09
CA LEU A 47 -35.70 -17.91 -2.06
C LEU A 47 -35.44 -18.93 -3.20
N THR A 48 -34.21 -19.43 -3.31
CA THR A 48 -33.80 -20.41 -4.34
C THR A 48 -34.50 -21.78 -4.30
N PRO A 49 -35.08 -22.30 -3.20
CA PRO A 49 -35.85 -23.56 -3.23
C PRO A 49 -36.97 -23.58 -4.29
N ASN A 50 -37.57 -22.41 -4.54
CA ASN A 50 -38.59 -22.24 -5.59
C ASN A 50 -38.02 -22.37 -7.00
N LEU A 51 -36.69 -22.26 -7.16
CA LEU A 51 -35.97 -22.26 -8.43
C LEU A 51 -35.11 -23.53 -8.62
N ARG A 52 -34.66 -24.19 -7.54
CA ARG A 52 -33.88 -25.42 -7.54
C ARG A 52 -34.29 -26.34 -6.37
N PRO A 53 -35.34 -27.17 -6.55
CA PRO A 53 -35.85 -28.03 -5.47
C PRO A 53 -34.85 -29.11 -5.02
N GLN A 54 -33.79 -29.38 -5.78
CA GLN A 54 -32.77 -30.37 -5.45
C GLN A 54 -31.77 -29.92 -4.37
N GLN A 55 -31.76 -28.63 -3.97
CA GLN A 55 -30.84 -28.18 -2.92
C GLN A 55 -31.29 -28.62 -1.53
N GLY A 56 -30.41 -29.39 -0.86
CA GLY A 56 -30.62 -29.82 0.51
C GLY A 56 -30.77 -28.61 1.47
N PRO A 57 -31.46 -28.78 2.61
CA PRO A 57 -31.60 -27.71 3.61
C PRO A 57 -30.25 -27.24 4.16
N LEU A 58 -29.26 -28.14 4.24
CA LEU A 58 -27.92 -27.83 4.75
C LEU A 58 -27.12 -26.92 3.81
N GLU A 59 -27.16 -27.17 2.50
CA GLU A 59 -26.49 -26.31 1.50
C GLU A 59 -27.03 -24.89 1.52
N ARG A 60 -28.35 -24.75 1.72
CA ARG A 60 -29.02 -23.45 1.85
C ARG A 60 -28.59 -22.73 3.12
N ALA A 61 -28.63 -23.42 4.25
CA ALA A 61 -28.18 -22.85 5.52
C ALA A 61 -26.71 -22.40 5.43
N PHE A 62 -25.85 -23.18 4.77
CA PHE A 62 -24.45 -22.81 4.53
C PHE A 62 -24.32 -21.56 3.66
N GLY A 63 -24.99 -21.51 2.50
CA GLY A 63 -24.93 -20.35 1.60
C GLY A 63 -25.41 -19.06 2.27
N VAL A 64 -26.54 -19.13 2.98
CA VAL A 64 -27.10 -18.00 3.74
C VAL A 64 -26.14 -17.57 4.86
N GLY A 65 -25.63 -18.53 5.63
CA GLY A 65 -24.68 -18.27 6.71
C GLY A 65 -23.39 -17.62 6.20
N MET A 66 -22.87 -18.07 5.06
CA MET A 66 -21.68 -17.50 4.42
C MET A 66 -21.89 -16.04 4.02
N PHE A 67 -23.00 -15.71 3.33
CA PHE A 67 -23.29 -14.33 2.92
C PHE A 67 -23.63 -13.42 4.09
N ALA A 68 -24.31 -13.93 5.12
CA ALA A 68 -24.54 -13.19 6.36
C ALA A 68 -23.22 -12.89 7.09
N ALA A 69 -22.32 -13.87 7.19
CA ALA A 69 -20.99 -13.67 7.77
C ALA A 69 -20.16 -12.66 6.98
N LEU A 70 -20.22 -12.70 5.64
CA LEU A 70 -19.59 -11.71 4.76
C LEU A 70 -20.14 -10.30 5.02
N ALA A 71 -21.46 -10.14 5.11
CA ALA A 71 -22.09 -8.85 5.41
C ALA A 71 -21.62 -8.31 6.76
N VAL A 72 -21.60 -9.13 7.81
CA VAL A 72 -21.09 -8.72 9.13
C VAL A 72 -19.61 -8.34 9.06
N GLY A 73 -18.80 -9.11 8.34
CA GLY A 73 -17.37 -8.82 8.13
C GLY A 73 -17.15 -7.47 7.43
N LEU A 74 -17.96 -7.14 6.43
CA LEU A 74 -17.90 -5.86 5.71
C LEU A 74 -18.34 -4.66 6.57
N LEU A 75 -19.13 -4.88 7.63
CA LEU A 75 -19.47 -3.83 8.60
C LEU A 75 -18.38 -3.60 9.66
N VAL A 76 -17.44 -4.53 9.85
CA VAL A 76 -16.36 -4.39 10.85
C VAL A 76 -15.54 -3.11 10.66
N PRO A 77 -15.08 -2.75 9.44
CA PRO A 77 -14.37 -1.50 9.20
C PRO A 77 -15.12 -0.26 9.71
N LEU A 78 -16.45 -0.21 9.63
CA LEU A 78 -17.25 0.94 10.09
C LEU A 78 -17.12 1.23 11.59
N ARG A 79 -16.71 0.23 12.39
CA ARG A 79 -16.44 0.41 13.82
C ARG A 79 -15.02 0.88 14.11
N THR A 80 -14.17 0.93 13.08
CA THR A 80 -12.78 1.41 13.21
C THR A 80 -12.81 2.92 13.38
N VAL A 81 -12.41 3.35 14.57
CA VAL A 81 -12.24 4.75 14.96
C VAL A 81 -10.81 4.88 15.49
N LEU A 82 -10.12 5.92 15.07
CA LEU A 82 -8.87 6.34 15.68
C LEU A 82 -9.18 7.49 16.63
N ARG A 83 -8.68 7.44 17.86
CA ARG A 83 -8.79 8.53 18.84
C ARG A 83 -7.38 8.99 19.19
N VAL A 84 -7.13 10.29 19.13
CA VAL A 84 -5.83 10.87 19.50
C VAL A 84 -6.03 11.72 20.74
N ASP A 85 -5.23 11.44 21.76
CA ASP A 85 -5.24 12.13 23.05
C ASP A 85 -3.82 12.27 23.63
N ASP A 86 -3.71 12.72 24.88
CA ASP A 86 -2.42 12.97 25.55
C ASP A 86 -1.61 11.70 25.82
N GLU A 87 -2.22 10.51 25.78
CA GLU A 87 -1.52 9.24 25.99
C GLU A 87 -0.95 8.68 24.69
N GLY A 88 -1.66 8.87 23.56
CA GLY A 88 -1.24 8.32 22.28
C GLY A 88 -2.31 8.30 21.20
N VAL A 89 -2.10 7.39 20.25
CA VAL A 89 -3.09 7.06 19.21
C VAL A 89 -3.81 5.78 19.61
N TRP A 90 -5.08 5.91 19.97
CA TRP A 90 -5.96 4.80 20.25
C TRP A 90 -6.62 4.31 18.97
N ARG A 91 -6.56 3.00 18.73
CA ARG A 91 -7.29 2.33 17.65
C ARG A 91 -8.40 1.45 18.22
N ARG A 92 -9.62 1.69 17.76
CA ARG A 92 -10.76 0.82 18.04
C ARG A 92 -10.70 -0.41 17.13
N GLY A 93 -10.48 -1.58 17.72
CA GLY A 93 -10.73 -2.87 17.06
C GLY A 93 -12.21 -3.23 17.09
N ILE A 94 -12.55 -4.51 16.90
CA ILE A 94 -13.96 -4.97 16.94
C ILE A 94 -14.59 -4.72 18.32
N ARG A 95 -13.85 -4.99 19.40
CA ARG A 95 -14.36 -4.90 20.79
C ARG A 95 -13.54 -3.99 21.70
N ASN A 96 -12.23 -3.92 21.49
CA ASN A 96 -11.31 -3.28 22.43
C ASN A 96 -10.66 -2.05 21.80
N TRP A 97 -10.37 -1.06 22.65
CA TRP A 97 -9.46 0.02 22.31
C TRP A 97 -8.02 -0.46 22.49
N ARG A 98 -7.13 0.03 21.65
CA ARG A 98 -5.70 -0.26 21.76
C ARG A 98 -4.89 1.02 21.62
N LEU A 99 -4.14 1.32 22.66
CA LEU A 99 -3.25 2.46 22.73
C LEU A 99 -1.95 2.19 21.97
N TRP A 100 -1.54 3.16 21.16
CA TRP A 100 -0.18 3.32 20.67
C TRP A 100 0.43 4.52 21.39
N PRO A 101 1.17 4.28 22.49
CA PRO A 101 1.57 5.35 23.38
C PRO A 101 2.59 6.27 22.70
N TRP A 102 2.49 7.57 22.95
CA TRP A 102 3.46 8.55 22.45
C TRP A 102 4.90 8.22 22.86
N GLU A 103 5.07 7.65 24.05
CA GLU A 103 6.37 7.16 24.53
C GLU A 103 7.01 6.14 23.59
N ALA A 104 6.24 5.25 22.95
CA ALA A 104 6.80 4.29 22.01
C ALA A 104 7.33 4.95 20.73
N PHE A 105 6.66 6.02 20.27
CA PHE A 105 7.15 6.82 19.14
C PHE A 105 8.41 7.60 19.52
N ALA A 106 8.43 8.21 20.71
CA ALA A 106 9.58 8.97 21.20
C ALA A 106 10.80 8.09 21.50
N ALA A 107 10.57 6.86 21.96
CA ALA A 107 11.64 5.89 22.27
C ALA A 107 12.21 5.17 21.04
N GLY A 108 11.73 5.48 19.82
CA GLY A 108 12.17 4.79 18.61
C GLY A 108 11.78 3.31 18.54
N ARG A 109 10.71 2.91 19.22
CA ARG A 109 10.17 1.54 19.11
C ARG A 109 9.25 1.35 17.89
N ILE A 110 8.79 2.45 17.29
CA ILE A 110 7.87 2.43 16.15
C ILE A 110 8.64 2.61 14.86
N GLU A 111 8.53 1.62 13.98
CA GLU A 111 9.08 1.60 12.62
C GLU A 111 8.09 2.22 11.63
N PHE A 112 8.59 2.56 10.44
CA PHE A 112 7.71 2.82 9.31
C PHE A 112 6.98 1.54 8.87
N GLY A 113 5.71 1.68 8.52
CA GLY A 113 4.94 0.64 7.85
C GLY A 113 5.18 0.64 6.34
N THR A 114 4.52 -0.30 5.66
CA THR A 114 4.64 -0.48 4.21
C THR A 114 3.83 0.52 3.39
N GLY A 115 2.94 1.28 4.01
CA GLY A 115 2.22 2.40 3.40
C GLY A 115 2.90 3.75 3.68
N ARG A 116 2.53 4.80 2.92
CA ARG A 116 3.05 6.17 3.11
C ARG A 116 2.82 6.64 4.56
N LEU A 117 1.55 6.68 4.97
CA LEU A 117 1.12 7.10 6.30
C LEU A 117 0.88 5.88 7.21
N SER A 118 1.80 4.91 7.17
CA SER A 118 1.69 3.70 7.96
C SER A 118 2.86 3.55 8.92
N TYR A 119 2.57 3.04 10.11
CA TYR A 119 3.53 2.80 11.18
C TYR A 119 3.39 1.36 11.68
N ARG A 120 4.50 0.80 12.15
CA ARG A 120 4.61 -0.57 12.63
C ARG A 120 5.24 -0.62 14.01
N ASN A 121 4.60 -1.30 14.95
CA ASN A 121 5.18 -1.67 16.23
C ASN A 121 5.58 -3.15 16.17
N PRO A 122 6.89 -3.49 16.12
CA PRO A 122 7.36 -4.87 16.00
C PRO A 122 7.04 -5.72 17.24
N ASP A 123 6.94 -5.10 18.42
CA ASP A 123 6.74 -5.78 19.72
C ASP A 123 5.33 -6.34 19.91
N GLU A 124 4.37 -5.88 19.10
CA GLU A 124 2.97 -6.28 19.19
C GLU A 124 2.67 -7.53 18.37
N PRO A 125 1.54 -8.25 18.53
CA PRO A 125 1.24 -9.44 17.72
C PRO A 125 0.78 -9.06 16.30
N ILE A 126 0.97 -9.92 15.30
CA ILE A 126 0.86 -9.60 13.85
C ILE A 126 -0.41 -8.83 13.46
N GLY A 127 -1.60 -9.27 13.88
CA GLY A 127 -2.88 -8.60 13.54
C GLY A 127 -3.07 -7.22 14.21
N ARG A 128 -2.08 -6.79 14.97
CA ARG A 128 -2.07 -5.61 15.84
C ARG A 128 -0.84 -4.73 15.58
N ARG A 129 0.16 -5.20 14.82
CA ARG A 129 1.43 -4.49 14.61
C ARG A 129 1.34 -3.20 13.83
N THR A 130 0.26 -2.95 13.07
CA THR A 130 0.25 -1.85 12.08
C THR A 130 -0.88 -0.86 12.36
N ILE A 131 -0.56 0.43 12.25
CA ILE A 131 -1.54 1.50 12.01
C ILE A 131 -1.33 2.00 10.58
N ASP A 132 -2.43 2.16 9.86
CA ASP A 132 -2.45 2.74 8.52
C ASP A 132 -3.44 3.90 8.54
N LEU A 133 -2.92 5.11 8.36
CA LEU A 133 -3.71 6.34 8.36
C LEU A 133 -4.34 6.62 6.99
N SER A 134 -3.94 5.90 5.93
CA SER A 134 -4.47 6.10 4.57
C SER A 134 -5.97 5.81 4.44
N ALA A 135 -6.55 5.12 5.42
CA ALA A 135 -7.97 4.83 5.50
C ALA A 135 -8.81 5.99 6.10
N LEU A 136 -8.17 7.04 6.64
CA LEU A 136 -8.80 8.28 7.10
C LEU A 136 -8.81 9.33 6.00
N ASP A 137 -9.69 10.34 6.07
CA ASP A 137 -9.68 11.48 5.14
C ASP A 137 -8.30 12.16 5.12
N ASP A 138 -7.85 12.65 3.96
CA ASP A 138 -6.44 13.03 3.76
C ASP A 138 -5.98 14.11 4.74
N ALA A 139 -6.83 15.12 5.01
CA ALA A 139 -6.54 16.16 5.98
C ALA A 139 -6.39 15.62 7.42
N ASP A 140 -7.20 14.63 7.80
CA ASP A 140 -7.14 13.99 9.10
C ASP A 140 -5.91 13.07 9.22
N ALA A 141 -5.60 12.32 8.16
CA ALA A 141 -4.41 11.47 8.08
C ALA A 141 -3.12 12.29 8.21
N GLU A 142 -3.01 13.39 7.46
CA GLU A 142 -1.87 14.32 7.50
C GLU A 142 -1.76 15.02 8.86
N HIS A 143 -2.88 15.41 9.47
CA HIS A 143 -2.87 15.96 10.82
C HIS A 143 -2.27 14.96 11.82
N ILE A 144 -2.76 13.71 11.88
CA ILE A 144 -2.21 12.71 12.80
C ILE A 144 -0.75 12.40 12.47
N HIS A 145 -0.41 12.26 11.19
CA HIS A 145 0.97 12.04 10.74
C HIS A 145 1.90 13.15 11.22
N SER A 146 1.49 14.41 11.10
CA SER A 146 2.26 15.57 11.58
C SER A 146 2.46 15.55 13.09
N LEU A 147 1.46 15.11 13.87
CA LEU A 147 1.60 14.96 15.33
C LEU A 147 2.61 13.87 15.67
N ILE A 148 2.54 12.71 14.99
CA ILE A 148 3.50 11.62 15.17
C ILE A 148 4.91 12.11 14.81
N ARG A 149 5.10 12.72 13.64
CA ARG A 149 6.41 13.23 13.17
C ARG A 149 7.09 14.17 14.16
N ARG A 150 6.33 14.99 14.90
CA ARG A 150 6.90 15.96 15.87
C ARG A 150 7.60 15.29 17.06
N ILE A 151 7.14 14.13 17.47
CA ILE A 151 7.67 13.43 18.66
C ILE A 151 8.43 12.15 18.31
N TRP A 152 8.23 11.65 17.09
CA TRP A 152 8.77 10.38 16.66
C TRP A 152 10.28 10.48 16.47
N THR A 153 10.99 9.60 17.17
CA THR A 153 12.40 9.35 16.92
C THR A 153 12.49 8.10 16.06
N PRO A 154 13.23 8.10 14.95
CA PRO A 154 13.43 6.88 14.18
C PRO A 154 14.08 5.80 15.06
N PRO A 155 13.74 4.51 14.86
CA PRO A 155 14.44 3.43 15.53
C PRO A 155 15.95 3.54 15.26
N PRO A 156 16.80 3.20 16.24
CA PRO A 156 18.24 3.20 16.01
C PRO A 156 18.54 2.29 14.82
N ALA A 157 19.41 2.75 13.91
CA ALA A 157 19.84 1.92 12.80
C ALA A 157 20.39 0.60 13.35
N ALA A 158 19.90 -0.53 12.83
CA ALA A 158 20.49 -1.81 13.15
C ALA A 158 21.98 -1.76 12.77
N PRO A 159 22.87 -2.37 13.57
CA PRO A 159 24.26 -2.49 13.18
C PRO A 159 24.32 -3.16 11.81
N LEU A 160 25.01 -2.50 10.86
CA LEU A 160 25.21 -3.04 9.53
C LEU A 160 25.90 -4.40 9.65
N SER A 161 25.21 -5.45 9.21
CA SER A 161 25.79 -6.77 9.12
C SER A 161 26.86 -6.76 8.03
N ASP A 162 28.00 -7.43 8.27
CA ASP A 162 29.06 -7.56 7.27
C ASP A 162 28.59 -8.31 6.03
N GLU A 163 27.56 -9.15 6.18
CA GLU A 163 26.92 -9.89 5.12
C GLU A 163 25.39 -9.79 5.25
N LEU A 164 24.71 -9.49 4.15
CA LEU A 164 23.26 -9.40 4.09
C LEU A 164 22.71 -10.27 2.95
N GLU A 165 21.99 -11.34 3.32
CA GLU A 165 21.35 -12.22 2.35
C GLU A 165 19.93 -11.72 2.00
N ILE A 166 19.62 -11.68 0.71
CA ILE A 166 18.32 -11.35 0.14
C ILE A 166 17.88 -12.48 -0.78
N ARG A 167 16.69 -13.04 -0.56
CA ARG A 167 16.14 -14.13 -1.39
C ARG A 167 14.96 -13.65 -2.22
N LEU A 168 15.07 -13.66 -3.54
CA LEU A 168 13.97 -13.32 -4.45
C LEU A 168 13.00 -14.51 -4.61
N PRO A 169 11.67 -14.28 -4.64
CA PRO A 169 10.68 -15.32 -4.81
C PRO A 169 10.64 -15.84 -6.25
N TRP A 170 9.75 -16.81 -6.49
CA TRP A 170 9.48 -17.32 -7.83
C TRP A 170 8.93 -16.21 -8.76
N PRO A 171 9.31 -16.18 -10.05
CA PRO A 171 10.10 -17.17 -10.78
C PRO A 171 11.63 -17.06 -10.61
N ASP A 172 12.15 -15.90 -10.22
CA ASP A 172 13.59 -15.63 -10.22
C ASP A 172 14.39 -16.59 -9.34
N ARG A 173 13.91 -16.89 -8.12
CA ARG A 173 14.59 -17.76 -7.14
C ARG A 173 16.07 -17.42 -6.91
N ARG A 174 16.50 -16.20 -7.23
CA ARG A 174 17.88 -15.74 -7.04
C ARG A 174 18.11 -15.40 -5.57
N ARG A 175 19.30 -15.71 -5.09
CA ARG A 175 19.83 -15.26 -3.80
C ARG A 175 20.88 -14.20 -4.08
N VAL A 176 20.77 -13.06 -3.43
CA VAL A 176 21.72 -11.96 -3.51
C VAL A 176 22.33 -11.81 -2.14
N THR A 177 23.64 -12.04 -2.03
CA THR A 177 24.41 -11.84 -0.81
C THR A 177 25.21 -10.56 -0.98
N LEU A 178 24.93 -9.53 -0.19
CA LEU A 178 25.66 -8.27 -0.17
C LEU A 178 26.74 -8.36 0.93
N ALA A 179 27.98 -8.01 0.60
CA ALA A 179 29.13 -8.01 1.52
C ALA A 179 29.97 -6.75 1.31
N ARG A 180 30.93 -6.47 2.20
CA ARG A 180 31.76 -5.24 2.07
C ARG A 180 32.57 -5.19 0.77
N GLU A 181 33.08 -6.33 0.32
CA GLU A 181 33.93 -6.42 -0.87
C GLU A 181 33.16 -6.42 -2.20
N GLY A 182 31.83 -6.62 -2.15
CA GLY A 182 30.99 -6.73 -3.33
C GLY A 182 29.71 -7.51 -3.04
N PHE A 183 29.14 -8.15 -4.05
CA PHE A 183 27.97 -8.99 -3.86
C PHE A 183 27.97 -10.21 -4.77
N THR A 184 27.29 -11.25 -4.32
CA THR A 184 27.15 -12.51 -5.06
C THR A 184 25.68 -12.73 -5.41
N VAL A 185 25.43 -12.99 -6.69
CA VAL A 185 24.10 -13.33 -7.22
C VAL A 185 24.12 -14.81 -7.57
N THR A 186 23.48 -15.63 -6.73
CA THR A 186 23.29 -17.06 -6.94
C THR A 186 21.91 -17.32 -7.53
N GLY A 187 21.87 -17.75 -8.79
CA GLY A 187 20.66 -18.24 -9.46
C GLY A 187 20.62 -19.77 -9.55
N PRO A 188 19.57 -20.34 -10.16
CA PRO A 188 19.44 -21.79 -10.33
C PRO A 188 20.57 -22.44 -11.15
N ASN A 189 21.13 -21.70 -12.11
CA ASN A 189 22.06 -22.23 -13.10
C ASN A 189 23.48 -21.64 -13.01
N ALA A 190 23.67 -20.55 -12.26
CA ALA A 190 24.92 -19.82 -12.23
C ALA A 190 25.05 -19.03 -10.92
N THR A 191 26.30 -18.82 -10.51
CA THR A 191 26.66 -17.86 -9.46
C THR A 191 27.57 -16.82 -10.10
N ALA A 192 27.20 -15.55 -9.98
CA ALA A 192 28.02 -14.43 -10.42
C ALA A 192 28.48 -13.65 -9.18
N THR A 193 29.77 -13.35 -9.12
CA THR A 193 30.34 -12.45 -8.12
C THR A 193 30.64 -11.12 -8.81
N CYS A 194 30.14 -10.03 -8.24
CA CYS A 194 30.30 -8.69 -8.75
C CYS A 194 31.00 -7.83 -7.69
N VAL A 195 31.84 -6.92 -8.14
CA VAL A 195 32.39 -5.87 -7.27
C VAL A 195 31.47 -4.65 -7.32
N TRP A 196 31.55 -3.77 -6.33
CA TRP A 196 30.73 -2.56 -6.30
C TRP A 196 30.96 -1.64 -7.51
N ASP A 197 32.16 -1.65 -8.07
CA ASP A 197 32.50 -0.92 -9.29
C ASP A 197 31.74 -1.40 -10.53
N ASP A 198 31.20 -2.63 -10.52
CA ASP A 198 30.38 -3.16 -11.62
C ASP A 198 28.97 -2.56 -11.62
N VAL A 199 28.54 -1.93 -10.51
CA VAL A 199 27.22 -1.29 -10.42
C VAL A 199 27.17 -0.08 -11.34
N GLN A 200 26.39 -0.17 -12.41
CA GLN A 200 26.23 0.93 -13.36
C GLN A 200 25.30 2.01 -12.82
N ARG A 201 24.24 1.59 -12.13
CA ARG A 201 23.23 2.48 -11.55
C ARG A 201 22.50 1.79 -10.42
N LEU A 202 22.30 2.51 -9.32
CA LEU A 202 21.46 2.10 -8.21
C LEU A 202 20.30 3.09 -8.11
N ARG A 203 19.06 2.60 -8.21
CA ARG A 203 17.87 3.43 -8.10
C ARG A 203 17.05 3.02 -6.88
N PHE A 204 16.75 3.98 -6.01
CA PHE A 204 15.78 3.86 -4.93
C PHE A 204 14.50 4.62 -5.25
N TRP A 205 13.38 3.99 -4.94
CA TRP A 205 12.07 4.60 -4.88
C TRP A 205 11.56 4.52 -3.45
N ARG A 206 11.63 5.62 -2.72
CA ARG A 206 11.13 5.75 -1.36
C ARG A 206 9.67 6.19 -1.38
N LEU A 207 8.90 5.88 -0.33
CA LEU A 207 7.55 6.42 -0.24
C LEU A 207 7.58 7.95 -0.03
N GLU A 208 8.51 8.43 0.77
CA GLU A 208 8.78 9.83 1.08
C GLU A 208 10.30 10.03 1.14
N ALA A 209 10.79 11.23 0.85
CA ALA A 209 12.22 11.51 0.71
C ALA A 209 13.02 11.32 2.02
N ASP A 210 12.37 11.47 3.17
CA ASP A 210 13.00 11.38 4.50
C ASP A 210 13.04 9.94 5.06
N ARG A 211 12.54 8.96 4.31
CA ARG A 211 12.48 7.57 4.76
C ARG A 211 13.81 6.86 4.55
N PRO A 212 14.36 6.16 5.56
CA PRO A 212 15.59 5.38 5.39
C PRO A 212 15.36 4.09 4.60
N ASP A 213 14.12 3.61 4.51
CA ASP A 213 13.74 2.45 3.71
C ASP A 213 13.26 2.84 2.31
N PHE A 214 13.29 1.87 1.40
CA PHE A 214 12.74 2.01 0.06
C PHE A 214 11.51 1.13 -0.16
N ARG A 215 10.61 1.60 -1.04
CA ARG A 215 9.48 0.84 -1.58
C ARG A 215 9.95 -0.07 -2.71
N GLU A 216 10.83 0.44 -3.56
CA GLU A 216 11.36 -0.27 -4.71
C GLU A 216 12.83 0.09 -4.88
N MET A 217 13.64 -0.88 -5.26
CA MET A 217 15.05 -0.71 -5.55
C MET A 217 15.36 -1.45 -6.86
N GLU A 218 16.18 -0.83 -7.69
CA GLU A 218 16.68 -1.41 -8.93
C GLU A 218 18.20 -1.23 -8.98
N LEU A 219 18.92 -2.35 -8.96
CA LEU A 219 20.37 -2.40 -9.17
C LEU A 219 20.65 -2.80 -10.61
N MET A 220 21.22 -1.90 -11.40
CA MET A 220 21.58 -2.14 -12.79
C MET A 220 23.05 -2.56 -12.90
N LEU A 221 23.27 -3.73 -13.49
CA LEU A 221 24.56 -4.34 -13.77
C LEU A 221 24.76 -4.41 -15.29
N PRO A 222 25.99 -4.71 -15.78
CA PRO A 222 26.26 -4.70 -17.22
C PRO A 222 25.42 -5.68 -18.04
N ASP A 223 25.04 -6.82 -17.45
CA ASP A 223 24.35 -7.91 -18.13
C ASP A 223 22.92 -8.15 -17.62
N GLN A 224 22.54 -7.55 -16.48
CA GLN A 224 21.26 -7.81 -15.84
C GLN A 224 20.82 -6.67 -14.92
N SER A 225 19.55 -6.70 -14.49
CA SER A 225 19.07 -5.88 -13.38
C SER A 225 18.48 -6.73 -12.26
N ILE A 226 18.64 -6.26 -11.03
CA ILE A 226 18.06 -6.83 -9.82
C ILE A 226 17.04 -5.82 -9.30
N ARG A 227 15.76 -6.15 -9.45
CA ARG A 227 14.66 -5.32 -8.97
C ARG A 227 14.06 -5.94 -7.73
N ILE A 228 13.83 -5.12 -6.70
CA ILE A 228 13.19 -5.57 -5.49
C ILE A 228 12.13 -4.60 -4.99
N LEU A 229 11.01 -5.16 -4.52
CA LEU A 229 9.78 -4.47 -4.20
C LEU A 229 9.31 -4.84 -2.79
N VAL A 230 9.05 -3.82 -1.98
CA VAL A 230 8.52 -3.92 -0.62
C VAL A 230 7.04 -3.51 -0.63
N ASP A 231 6.16 -4.41 -1.08
CA ASP A 231 4.71 -4.18 -1.09
C ASP A 231 4.00 -4.92 0.06
N PRO A 232 3.02 -4.29 0.78
CA PRO A 232 2.24 -4.98 1.82
C PRO A 232 1.56 -6.25 1.32
N SER A 233 1.20 -6.30 0.04
CA SER A 233 0.56 -7.46 -0.59
C SER A 233 1.55 -8.42 -1.24
N LYS A 234 2.79 -8.00 -1.49
CA LYS A 234 3.78 -8.72 -2.31
C LYS A 234 5.20 -8.30 -1.96
N GLN A 235 5.72 -8.78 -0.83
CA GLN A 235 7.14 -8.64 -0.53
C GLN A 235 7.93 -9.57 -1.47
N THR A 236 8.80 -9.01 -2.31
CA THR A 236 9.59 -9.78 -3.26
C THR A 236 10.97 -10.16 -2.71
N TRP A 237 11.15 -10.15 -1.40
CA TRP A 237 12.31 -10.80 -0.80
C TRP A 237 12.03 -11.37 0.60
N SER A 238 12.97 -12.18 1.09
CA SER A 238 13.18 -12.44 2.52
C SER A 238 14.65 -12.23 2.87
N GLY A 239 14.94 -11.89 4.13
CA GLY A 239 16.30 -11.56 4.58
C GLY A 239 16.36 -10.21 5.28
N GLY A 240 17.41 -9.44 5.01
CA GLY A 240 17.60 -8.09 5.56
C GLY A 240 16.39 -7.16 5.35
N ASP A 241 16.17 -6.26 6.29
CA ASP A 241 15.15 -5.22 6.16
C ASP A 241 15.59 -4.16 5.13
N SER A 242 14.61 -3.45 4.55
CA SER A 242 14.86 -2.47 3.48
C SER A 242 15.74 -1.30 3.91
N ALA A 243 15.72 -0.90 5.19
CA ALA A 243 16.57 0.18 5.67
C ALA A 243 18.03 -0.28 5.75
N SER A 244 18.29 -1.47 6.29
CA SER A 244 19.62 -2.07 6.33
C SER A 244 20.20 -2.32 4.93
N VAL A 245 19.38 -2.81 3.98
CA VAL A 245 19.78 -2.95 2.57
C VAL A 245 20.17 -1.59 1.98
N SER A 246 19.33 -0.57 2.20
CA SER A 246 19.58 0.78 1.68
C SER A 246 20.89 1.34 2.24
N ALA A 247 21.08 1.24 3.55
CA ALA A 247 22.27 1.74 4.22
C ALA A 247 23.55 1.09 3.70
N LEU A 248 23.57 -0.24 3.57
CA LEU A 248 24.73 -0.98 3.06
C LEU A 248 25.08 -0.57 1.62
N LEU A 249 24.08 -0.42 0.76
CA LEU A 249 24.29 -0.04 -0.64
C LEU A 249 24.74 1.42 -0.78
N LEU A 250 24.17 2.34 0.01
CA LEU A 250 24.57 3.75 0.03
C LEU A 250 26.01 3.94 0.55
N GLU A 251 26.51 3.03 1.38
CA GLU A 251 27.88 3.05 1.87
C GLU A 251 28.91 2.64 0.80
N HIS A 252 28.56 1.68 -0.08
CA HIS A 252 29.52 1.05 -0.98
C HIS A 252 29.40 1.47 -2.45
N VAL A 253 28.23 1.92 -2.90
CA VAL A 253 28.03 2.38 -4.28
C VAL A 253 28.43 3.85 -4.40
N ASP A 254 29.16 4.18 -5.46
CA ASP A 254 29.54 5.57 -5.77
C ASP A 254 28.29 6.46 -5.88
N ALA A 255 28.25 7.56 -5.11
CA ALA A 255 27.14 8.49 -5.05
C ALA A 255 26.70 9.05 -6.43
N SER A 256 27.61 9.16 -7.39
CA SER A 256 27.31 9.59 -8.77
C SER A 256 26.44 8.60 -9.55
N ARG A 257 26.33 7.35 -9.08
CA ARG A 257 25.54 6.27 -9.70
C ARG A 257 24.22 6.04 -8.97
N ILE A 258 23.92 6.82 -7.93
CA ILE A 258 22.74 6.64 -7.08
C ILE A 258 21.65 7.64 -7.48
N GLU A 259 20.51 7.08 -7.87
CA GLU A 259 19.26 7.80 -8.12
C GLU A 259 18.30 7.54 -6.94
N ASP A 260 18.19 8.48 -6.01
CA ASP A 260 17.29 8.36 -4.85
C ASP A 260 16.05 9.25 -5.04
N PHE A 261 14.92 8.62 -5.34
CA PHE A 261 13.67 9.30 -5.67
C PHE A 261 12.57 8.99 -4.64
N ALA A 262 11.72 9.96 -4.35
CA ALA A 262 10.50 9.76 -3.59
C ALA A 262 9.30 9.54 -4.52
N LEU A 263 8.30 8.78 -4.05
CA LEU A 263 7.04 8.55 -4.77
C LEU A 263 5.98 9.59 -4.45
N LYS A 264 6.09 10.25 -3.29
CA LYS A 264 5.14 11.22 -2.76
C LYS A 264 5.88 12.36 -2.10
N GLY A 265 5.17 13.47 -1.94
CA GLY A 265 5.74 14.74 -1.48
C GLY A 265 6.32 15.56 -2.63
N PRO A 266 6.74 16.81 -2.35
CA PRO A 266 7.31 17.69 -3.35
C PRO A 266 8.56 17.05 -3.97
N PRO A 267 8.76 17.15 -5.30
CA PRO A 267 9.96 16.62 -5.95
C PRO A 267 11.20 17.41 -5.51
N GLY A 268 12.29 16.70 -5.24
CA GLY A 268 13.58 17.30 -4.92
C GLY A 268 14.33 17.79 -6.16
N SER A 269 14.02 17.23 -7.34
CA SER A 269 14.67 17.61 -8.59
C SER A 269 13.76 17.44 -9.81
N ARG A 270 14.15 18.07 -10.93
CA ARG A 270 13.48 17.87 -12.22
C ARG A 270 13.59 16.42 -12.70
N GLU A 271 14.74 15.80 -12.47
CA GLU A 271 15.00 14.41 -12.83
C GLU A 271 14.06 13.46 -12.09
N GLU A 272 13.86 13.67 -10.79
CA GLU A 272 12.89 12.90 -10.00
C GLU A 272 11.47 13.01 -10.59
N LEU A 273 11.06 14.21 -10.99
CA LEU A 273 9.74 14.41 -11.57
C LEU A 273 9.56 13.66 -12.90
N LEU A 274 10.55 13.74 -13.79
CA LEU A 274 10.54 13.00 -15.06
C LEU A 274 10.54 11.48 -14.81
N ALA A 275 11.32 11.02 -13.82
CA ALA A 275 11.35 9.62 -13.44
C ALA A 275 10.00 9.15 -12.87
N ARG A 276 9.31 9.99 -12.08
CA ARG A 276 7.96 9.70 -11.54
C ARG A 276 6.95 9.55 -12.68
N GLU A 277 7.00 10.44 -13.66
CA GLU A 277 6.14 10.41 -14.87
C GLU A 277 6.37 9.13 -15.69
N ASP A 278 7.62 8.84 -16.08
CA ASP A 278 7.96 7.62 -16.83
C ASP A 278 7.55 6.34 -16.07
N ARG A 279 7.80 6.30 -14.76
CA ARG A 279 7.39 5.17 -13.92
C ARG A 279 5.88 4.99 -13.93
N LEU A 280 5.13 6.07 -13.78
CA LEU A 280 3.67 6.04 -13.78
C LEU A 280 3.16 5.54 -15.14
N GLU A 281 3.70 6.08 -16.25
CA GLU A 281 3.37 5.63 -17.60
C GLU A 281 3.68 4.17 -17.88
N ARG A 282 4.82 3.65 -17.43
CA ARG A 282 5.16 2.23 -17.53
C ARG A 282 4.16 1.36 -16.79
N HIS A 283 3.85 1.70 -15.53
CA HIS A 283 2.87 0.96 -14.73
C HIS A 283 1.48 0.97 -15.38
N TRP A 284 1.09 2.06 -16.03
CA TRP A 284 -0.16 2.10 -16.76
C TRP A 284 -0.15 1.32 -18.05
N ARG A 285 0.92 1.38 -18.87
CA ARG A 285 1.03 0.56 -20.08
C ARG A 285 0.88 -0.93 -19.76
N GLU A 286 1.50 -1.38 -18.67
CA GLU A 286 1.36 -2.76 -18.17
C GLU A 286 -0.10 -3.10 -17.78
N ARG A 287 -0.81 -2.17 -17.14
CA ARG A 287 -2.19 -2.37 -16.66
C ARG A 287 -3.27 -2.04 -17.69
N ALA A 288 -2.97 -1.25 -18.71
CA ALA A 288 -3.93 -0.76 -19.68
C ALA A 288 -4.54 -1.92 -20.46
N THR A 289 -3.72 -2.91 -20.84
CA THR A 289 -4.17 -4.14 -21.48
C THR A 289 -5.18 -4.89 -20.61
N LEU A 290 -4.90 -5.08 -19.32
CA LEU A 290 -5.82 -5.73 -18.38
C LEU A 290 -7.11 -4.91 -18.19
N THR A 291 -6.97 -3.59 -18.03
CA THR A 291 -8.09 -2.66 -17.84
C THR A 291 -9.00 -2.62 -19.07
N PHE A 292 -8.43 -2.81 -20.26
CA PHE A 292 -9.17 -2.87 -21.53
C PHE A 292 -9.86 -4.23 -21.74
N TRP A 293 -9.15 -5.34 -21.51
CA TRP A 293 -9.67 -6.68 -21.82
C TRP A 293 -10.54 -7.28 -20.72
N ALA A 294 -10.26 -7.03 -19.43
CA ALA A 294 -10.99 -7.68 -18.33
C ALA A 294 -12.50 -7.40 -18.36
N PRO A 295 -12.98 -6.16 -18.58
CA PRO A 295 -14.43 -5.92 -18.67
C PRO A 295 -15.07 -6.63 -19.87
N ARG A 296 -14.37 -6.70 -21.02
CA ARG A 296 -14.86 -7.39 -22.23
C ARG A 296 -15.01 -8.89 -21.99
N MET A 297 -14.00 -9.49 -21.38
CA MET A 297 -14.05 -10.90 -21.00
C MET A 297 -15.18 -11.17 -20.00
N GLY A 298 -15.39 -10.29 -19.02
CA GLY A 298 -16.51 -10.38 -18.09
C GLY A 298 -17.87 -10.41 -18.78
N TRP A 299 -18.08 -9.54 -19.79
CA TRP A 299 -19.31 -9.54 -20.59
C TRP A 299 -19.44 -10.77 -21.50
N MET A 300 -18.35 -11.27 -22.08
CA MET A 300 -18.38 -12.53 -22.84
C MET A 300 -18.80 -13.71 -21.95
N LEU A 301 -18.24 -13.80 -20.73
CA LEU A 301 -18.61 -14.80 -19.73
C LEU A 301 -20.06 -14.64 -19.23
N THR A 302 -20.63 -13.44 -19.35
CA THR A 302 -22.04 -13.18 -19.02
C THR A 302 -22.99 -13.81 -20.02
N LEU A 303 -22.60 -13.86 -21.30
CA LEU A 303 -23.41 -14.42 -22.38
C LEU A 303 -23.27 -15.95 -22.49
N ALA A 304 -22.13 -16.52 -22.08
CA ALA A 304 -21.88 -17.95 -22.20
C ALA A 304 -22.95 -18.85 -21.54
N PRO A 305 -23.49 -18.57 -20.33
CA PRO A 305 -24.54 -19.38 -19.73
C PRO A 305 -25.85 -19.40 -20.54
N LEU A 306 -26.16 -18.34 -21.30
CA LEU A 306 -27.35 -18.30 -22.16
C LEU A 306 -27.28 -19.33 -23.29
N VAL A 307 -26.07 -19.68 -23.72
CA VAL A 307 -25.82 -20.67 -24.77
C VAL A 307 -25.63 -22.08 -24.20
N LEU A 308 -24.95 -22.18 -23.06
CA LEU A 308 -24.46 -23.46 -22.53
C LEU A 308 -25.40 -24.12 -21.50
N LEU A 309 -26.35 -23.38 -20.92
CA LEU A 309 -27.22 -23.90 -19.86
C LEU A 309 -28.68 -23.83 -20.27
N THR A 310 -29.49 -24.72 -19.70
CA THR A 310 -30.94 -24.76 -19.93
C THR A 310 -31.67 -23.71 -19.09
N TRP A 311 -32.86 -23.33 -19.55
CA TRP A 311 -33.78 -22.52 -18.76
C TRP A 311 -34.25 -23.30 -17.51
N PRO A 312 -34.34 -22.67 -16.32
CA PRO A 312 -34.06 -21.25 -15.99
C PRO A 312 -32.62 -20.99 -15.50
N GLN A 313 -31.76 -22.00 -15.49
CA GLN A 313 -30.41 -21.91 -14.92
C GLN A 313 -29.52 -20.91 -15.66
N SER A 314 -29.68 -20.82 -16.99
CA SER A 314 -28.94 -19.88 -17.83
C SER A 314 -29.14 -18.43 -17.40
N VAL A 315 -30.39 -17.99 -17.20
CA VAL A 315 -30.69 -16.62 -16.76
C VAL A 315 -30.15 -16.32 -15.37
N ALA A 316 -30.31 -17.25 -14.43
CA ALA A 316 -29.77 -17.08 -13.08
C ALA A 316 -28.24 -16.92 -13.10
N MET A 317 -27.54 -17.78 -13.86
CA MET A 317 -26.08 -17.72 -13.97
C MET A 317 -25.62 -16.46 -14.71
N SER A 318 -26.30 -16.05 -15.79
CA SER A 318 -26.02 -14.80 -16.49
C SER A 318 -26.24 -13.56 -15.63
N ALA A 319 -27.24 -13.56 -14.74
CA ALA A 319 -27.42 -12.46 -13.80
C ALA A 319 -26.25 -12.36 -12.80
N ILE A 320 -25.78 -13.50 -12.28
CA ILE A 320 -24.63 -13.55 -11.36
C ILE A 320 -23.35 -13.07 -12.05
N THR A 321 -23.07 -13.56 -13.25
CA THR A 321 -21.86 -13.17 -14.00
C THR A 321 -21.94 -11.72 -14.50
N SER A 322 -23.13 -11.21 -14.82
CA SER A 322 -23.34 -9.77 -15.12
C SER A 322 -22.91 -8.90 -13.94
N LEU A 323 -23.29 -9.28 -12.71
CA LEU A 323 -22.92 -8.55 -11.51
C LEU A 323 -21.40 -8.53 -11.31
N GLN A 324 -20.74 -9.67 -11.55
CA GLN A 324 -19.28 -9.77 -11.51
C GLN A 324 -18.62 -8.92 -12.61
N ALA A 325 -19.16 -8.92 -13.82
CA ALA A 325 -18.67 -8.12 -14.94
C ALA A 325 -18.79 -6.61 -14.65
N LEU A 326 -19.91 -6.17 -14.06
CA LEU A 326 -20.11 -4.79 -13.61
C LEU A 326 -19.11 -4.41 -12.52
N MET A 327 -18.85 -5.30 -11.56
CA MET A 327 -17.85 -5.07 -10.52
C MET A 327 -16.44 -4.92 -11.11
N VAL A 328 -16.03 -5.81 -12.02
CA VAL A 328 -14.74 -5.72 -12.72
C VAL A 328 -14.66 -4.42 -13.51
N HIS A 329 -15.73 -4.05 -14.22
CA HIS A 329 -15.79 -2.79 -14.98
C HIS A 329 -15.65 -1.57 -14.06
N ALA A 330 -16.30 -1.56 -12.91
CA ALA A 330 -16.19 -0.49 -11.93
C ALA A 330 -14.76 -0.38 -11.36
N ILE A 331 -14.11 -1.50 -11.05
CA ILE A 331 -12.72 -1.53 -10.59
C ILE A 331 -11.78 -1.00 -11.69
N CYS A 332 -11.92 -1.48 -12.93
CA CYS A 332 -11.11 -1.02 -14.06
C CYS A 332 -11.30 0.48 -14.33
N TRP A 333 -12.53 0.98 -14.26
CA TRP A 333 -12.84 2.39 -14.40
C TRP A 333 -12.21 3.24 -13.29
N ASP A 334 -12.33 2.81 -12.03
CA ASP A 334 -11.73 3.48 -10.88
C ASP A 334 -10.19 3.53 -10.99
N GLN A 335 -9.55 2.43 -11.38
CA GLN A 335 -8.10 2.38 -11.60
C GLN A 335 -7.66 3.37 -12.69
N ARG A 336 -8.40 3.42 -13.81
CA ARG A 336 -8.13 4.38 -14.89
C ARG A 336 -8.26 5.83 -14.40
N ARG A 337 -9.34 6.15 -13.69
CA ARG A 337 -9.58 7.50 -13.16
C ARG A 337 -8.49 7.92 -12.17
N LYS A 338 -8.06 7.02 -11.28
CA LYS A 338 -6.96 7.28 -10.34
C LYS A 338 -5.64 7.53 -11.05
N TYR A 339 -5.39 6.80 -12.14
CA TYR A 339 -4.21 7.00 -12.96
C TYR A 339 -4.23 8.35 -13.67
N GLU A 340 -5.33 8.69 -14.33
CA GLU A 340 -5.51 9.98 -15.02
C GLU A 340 -5.36 11.15 -14.03
N ALA A 341 -5.92 11.03 -12.83
CA ALA A 341 -5.75 12.01 -11.76
C ALA A 341 -4.28 12.13 -11.32
N ALA A 342 -3.58 11.01 -11.09
CA ALA A 342 -2.17 11.03 -10.68
C ALA A 342 -1.25 11.64 -11.75
N LEU A 343 -1.53 11.40 -13.04
CA LEU A 343 -0.81 12.07 -14.13
C LEU A 343 -1.06 13.57 -14.12
N GLN A 344 -2.32 13.98 -13.97
CA GLN A 344 -2.67 15.40 -13.95
C GLN A 344 -2.02 16.11 -12.77
N GLU A 345 -1.98 15.49 -11.59
CA GLU A 345 -1.24 15.99 -10.42
C GLU A 345 0.25 16.19 -10.74
N LEU A 346 0.92 15.20 -11.34
CA LEU A 346 2.33 15.33 -11.74
C LEU A 346 2.57 16.44 -12.78
N HIS A 347 1.63 16.64 -13.72
CA HIS A 347 1.73 17.73 -14.70
C HIS A 347 1.64 19.10 -14.01
N VAL A 348 0.76 19.25 -13.03
CA VAL A 348 0.64 20.48 -12.23
C VAL A 348 1.90 20.69 -11.39
N GLU A 349 2.41 19.65 -10.72
CA GLU A 349 3.67 19.70 -9.98
C GLU A 349 4.85 20.12 -10.86
N ARG A 350 4.88 19.63 -12.11
CA ARG A 350 5.92 19.99 -13.10
C ARG A 350 5.88 21.45 -13.45
N GLN A 351 4.71 21.98 -13.77
CA GLN A 351 4.54 23.39 -14.09
C GLN A 351 4.93 24.28 -12.91
N ALA A 352 4.54 23.91 -11.69
CA ALA A 352 4.92 24.63 -10.48
C ALA A 352 6.44 24.62 -10.25
N PHE A 353 7.09 23.46 -10.45
CA PHE A 353 8.54 23.34 -10.34
C PHE A 353 9.28 24.17 -11.39
N GLU A 354 8.84 24.12 -12.66
CA GLU A 354 9.43 24.91 -13.75
C GLU A 354 9.29 26.42 -13.51
N TRP A 355 8.16 26.88 -12.96
CA TRP A 355 7.99 28.28 -12.57
C TRP A 355 8.88 28.73 -11.42
N ASP A 356 9.05 27.90 -10.37
CA ASP A 356 9.94 28.22 -9.25
C ASP A 356 11.41 28.31 -9.71
N VAL A 357 11.85 27.40 -10.58
CA VAL A 357 13.20 27.46 -11.16
C VAL A 357 13.38 28.70 -12.04
N ALA A 358 12.40 29.04 -12.88
CA ALA A 358 12.47 30.23 -13.73
C ALA A 358 12.52 31.53 -12.92
N GLY A 359 11.72 31.64 -11.85
CA GLY A 359 11.66 32.83 -11.00
C GLY A 359 12.94 33.09 -10.20
N ARG A 360 13.76 32.06 -9.94
CA ARG A 360 15.07 32.22 -9.27
C ARG A 360 16.18 32.71 -10.21
N HIS A 361 15.98 32.64 -11.53
CA HIS A 361 16.97 33.02 -12.53
C HIS A 361 16.80 34.44 -13.09
N ASP A 362 15.93 35.25 -12.47
CA ASP A 362 15.78 36.67 -12.79
C ASP A 362 16.44 37.53 -11.68
N PRO A 363 17.79 37.66 -11.63
CA PRO A 363 18.44 38.63 -10.78
C PRO A 363 18.22 40.01 -11.41
N ALA A 364 17.44 40.84 -10.72
CA ALA A 364 17.27 42.26 -11.05
C ALA A 364 18.59 43.03 -11.09
#